data_AF-A0A944EY85-F1
#
_entry.id   AF-A0A944EY85-F1
#
_cell.length_a   1.000
_cell.length_b   1.000
_cell.length_c   1.000
_cell.angle_alpha   90.00
_cell.angle_beta   90.00
_cell.angle_gamma   90.00
#
_symmetry.space_group_name_H-M   'P 1'
#
loop_
_entity.id
_entity.type
_entity.pdbx_description
1 polymer ?
#
loop_
_entity_poly.entity_id
_entity_poly.type
_entity_poly.pdbx_seq_one_letter_code
_entity_poly.pdbx_strand_id
1 'polypeptide(L)'
;MQEERCEECGSKVVPGLVCDCPPDRTAEKARRRATSERHEWRTFAPDTILVSQTKYAHIPGACDHVSEEYVKAPEWGWIPNPSPGLWGRVGRSHPVTATEGNTQRVADRRCSSCEARLSVT
;
A
#
# COMPACT_ATOMS: atom_id res chain seq x y z
N MET A 1 -1.29 8.00 -44.05
CA MET A 1 -2.29 8.72 -43.26
C MET A 1 -1.68 8.86 -41.88
N GLN A 2 -1.11 10.03 -41.56
CA GLN A 2 -0.35 10.22 -40.32
C GLN A 2 -1.35 10.46 -39.19
N GLU A 3 -1.25 9.67 -38.13
CA GLU A 3 -2.08 9.77 -36.93
C GLU A 3 -1.62 11.00 -36.13
N GLU A 4 -2.31 12.13 -36.28
CA GLU A 4 -2.02 13.33 -35.50
C GLU A 4 -2.58 13.20 -34.09
N ARG A 5 -1.74 13.48 -33.09
CA ARG A 5 -2.10 13.43 -31.67
C ARG A 5 -2.08 14.85 -31.12
N CYS A 6 -3.13 15.21 -30.39
CA CYS A 6 -3.20 16.53 -29.75
C CYS A 6 -2.07 16.66 -28.72
N GLU A 7 -1.25 17.71 -28.82
CA GLU A 7 -0.12 17.97 -27.92
C GLU A 7 -0.55 18.33 -26.49
N GLU A 8 -1.79 18.80 -26.36
CA GLU A 8 -2.44 19.01 -25.08
C GLU A 8 -3.02 17.66 -24.59
N CYS A 9 -4.00 17.12 -25.33
CA CYS A 9 -4.59 15.77 -25.31
C CYS A 9 -3.72 14.60 -24.83
N GLY A 10 -2.69 14.35 -25.63
CA GLY A 10 -2.24 13.00 -25.98
C GLY A 10 -3.25 12.18 -26.81
N SER A 11 -4.49 12.63 -27.00
CA SER A 11 -5.55 11.89 -27.70
C SER A 11 -5.34 11.87 -29.21
N LYS A 12 -5.75 10.76 -29.84
CA LYS A 12 -5.79 10.65 -31.30
C LYS A 12 -6.85 11.62 -31.84
N VAL A 13 -6.47 12.49 -32.77
CA VAL A 13 -7.39 13.44 -33.40
C VAL A 13 -7.70 12.96 -34.81
N VAL A 14 -8.97 12.98 -35.19
CA VAL A 14 -9.37 12.70 -36.57
C VAL A 14 -9.21 14.01 -37.39
N PRO A 15 -8.51 13.99 -38.54
CA PRO A 15 -8.28 15.20 -39.32
C PRO A 15 -9.62 15.81 -39.79
N GLY A 16 -9.82 17.10 -39.51
CA GLY A 16 -11.03 17.86 -39.87
C GLY A 16 -12.07 18.01 -38.75
N LEU A 17 -11.87 17.39 -37.59
CA LEU A 17 -12.75 17.55 -36.42
C LEU A 17 -12.03 18.30 -35.31
N VAL A 18 -12.70 19.29 -34.70
CA VAL A 18 -12.17 20.01 -33.54
C VAL A 18 -11.97 19.02 -32.39
N CYS A 19 -10.78 19.03 -31.80
CA CYS A 19 -10.45 18.20 -30.66
C CYS A 19 -11.25 18.67 -29.43
N ASP A 20 -12.24 17.87 -29.00
CA ASP A 20 -12.97 18.09 -27.76
C ASP A 20 -12.08 17.67 -26.57
N CYS A 21 -11.09 18.49 -26.22
CA CYS A 21 -10.28 18.22 -25.04
C CYS A 21 -11.11 18.58 -23.78
N PRO A 22 -11.38 17.62 -22.87
CA PRO A 22 -12.06 17.93 -21.62
C PRO A 22 -11.19 18.87 -20.76
N PRO A 23 -11.79 19.82 -20.02
CA PRO A 23 -11.07 20.93 -19.41
C PRO A 23 -10.20 20.57 -18.19
N ASP A 24 -9.96 19.30 -17.86
CA ASP A 24 -9.08 18.98 -16.72
C ASP A 24 -8.39 17.61 -16.85
N ARG A 25 -7.28 17.58 -17.60
CA ARG A 25 -6.35 16.43 -17.64
C ARG A 25 -5.60 16.20 -16.31
N THR A 26 -5.67 17.16 -15.39
CA THR A 26 -5.12 17.03 -14.04
C THR A 26 -5.99 16.09 -13.20
N ALA A 27 -7.30 16.13 -13.38
CA ALA A 27 -8.27 15.29 -12.69
C ALA A 27 -8.18 13.84 -13.13
N GLU A 28 -7.89 13.52 -14.40
CA GLU A 28 -7.69 12.12 -14.80
C GLU A 28 -6.38 11.55 -14.24
N LYS A 29 -5.28 12.33 -14.20
CA LYS A 29 -4.06 11.90 -13.50
C LYS A 29 -4.29 11.80 -12.00
N ALA A 30 -5.01 12.73 -11.37
CA ALA A 30 -5.36 12.68 -9.96
C ALA A 30 -6.30 11.51 -9.65
N ARG A 31 -7.24 11.19 -10.55
CA ARG A 31 -8.08 9.99 -10.50
C ARG A 31 -7.22 8.75 -10.68
N ARG A 32 -6.31 8.62 -11.66
CA ARG A 32 -5.38 7.48 -11.75
C ARG A 32 -4.40 7.38 -10.58
N ARG A 33 -4.11 8.48 -9.86
CA ARG A 33 -3.31 8.50 -8.62
C ARG A 33 -4.15 8.17 -7.38
N ALA A 34 -5.44 8.45 -7.40
CA ALA A 34 -6.42 8.10 -6.37
C ALA A 34 -7.04 6.70 -6.58
N THR A 35 -7.09 6.23 -7.83
CA THR A 35 -7.44 4.88 -8.34
C THR A 35 -6.18 4.08 -8.69
N SER A 36 -5.00 4.59 -8.36
CA SER A 36 -3.96 3.76 -7.74
C SER A 36 -4.32 3.59 -6.26
N GLU A 37 -5.63 3.51 -5.96
CA GLU A 37 -6.25 2.36 -5.31
C GLU A 37 -5.21 1.67 -4.46
N ARG A 38 -5.12 2.16 -3.21
CA ARG A 38 -4.74 1.37 -2.06
C ARG A 38 -5.06 -0.07 -2.42
N HIS A 39 -4.05 -0.90 -2.63
CA HIS A 39 -4.25 -2.34 -2.75
C HIS A 39 -5.18 -2.67 -1.58
N GLU A 40 -6.46 -2.94 -1.86
CA GLU A 40 -7.45 -2.92 -0.79
C GLU A 40 -7.09 -4.11 0.07
N TRP A 41 -6.59 -3.84 1.26
CA TRP A 41 -6.27 -4.86 2.24
C TRP A 41 -7.62 -5.38 2.72
N ARG A 42 -8.15 -6.40 2.04
CA ARG A 42 -9.48 -6.96 2.27
C ARG A 42 -9.43 -8.15 3.22
N THR A 43 -8.29 -8.83 3.25
CA THR A 43 -8.06 -10.03 4.05
C THR A 43 -7.62 -9.66 5.47
N PHE A 44 -6.84 -8.59 5.62
CA PHE A 44 -6.31 -8.17 6.92
C PHE A 44 -7.00 -6.91 7.44
N ALA A 45 -7.42 -6.94 8.70
CA ALA A 45 -7.92 -5.76 9.39
C ALA A 45 -6.84 -4.66 9.42
N PRO A 46 -7.19 -3.37 9.35
CA PRO A 46 -6.23 -2.27 9.23
C PRO A 46 -5.30 -2.14 10.45
N ASP A 47 -5.69 -2.66 11.60
CA ASP A 47 -4.87 -2.71 12.82
C ASP A 47 -4.01 -3.97 12.95
N THR A 48 -4.15 -4.95 12.05
CA THR A 48 -3.35 -6.18 12.05
C THR A 48 -1.86 -5.85 11.98
N ILE A 49 -1.03 -6.51 12.80
CA ILE A 49 0.42 -6.43 12.68
C ILE A 49 0.93 -7.60 11.84
N LEU A 50 1.51 -7.31 10.68
CA LEU A 50 2.12 -8.30 9.81
C LEU A 50 3.59 -8.48 10.16
N VAL A 51 4.05 -9.72 10.23
CA VAL A 51 5.40 -10.09 10.65
C VAL A 51 6.14 -10.73 9.47
N SER A 52 7.11 -9.99 8.93
CA SER A 52 7.91 -10.40 7.78
C SER A 52 9.01 -11.40 8.14
N GLN A 53 9.58 -12.03 7.12
CA GLN A 53 10.75 -12.91 7.26
C GLN A 53 11.99 -12.19 7.81
N THR A 54 12.11 -10.87 7.54
CA THR A 54 13.25 -10.03 7.88
C THR A 54 13.11 -9.37 9.26
N LYS A 55 12.15 -9.83 10.08
CA LYS A 55 11.86 -9.36 11.44
C LYS A 55 11.32 -7.92 11.51
N TYR A 56 10.73 -7.43 10.42
CA TYR A 56 10.00 -6.18 10.40
C TYR A 56 8.50 -6.40 10.58
N ALA A 57 7.90 -5.53 11.39
CA ALA A 57 6.47 -5.37 11.55
C ALA A 57 5.93 -4.36 10.52
N HIS A 58 4.81 -4.69 9.88
CA HIS A 58 4.09 -3.84 8.94
C HIS A 58 2.63 -3.68 9.34
N ILE A 59 2.02 -2.58 8.92
CA ILE A 59 0.58 -2.33 9.03
C ILE A 59 -0.04 -2.37 7.63
N PRO A 60 -1.13 -3.14 7.41
CA PRO A 60 -1.87 -3.18 6.16
C PRO A 60 -2.17 -1.78 5.62
N GLY A 61 -1.77 -1.52 4.39
CA GLY A 61 -2.04 -0.26 3.68
C GLY A 61 -1.21 0.93 4.15
N ALA A 62 -0.42 0.80 5.21
CA ALA A 62 0.45 1.87 5.71
C ALA A 62 1.74 2.01 4.90
N CYS A 63 2.04 1.12 3.97
CA CYS A 63 3.25 1.22 3.13
C CYS A 63 3.07 0.57 1.75
N ASP A 64 3.84 1.00 0.75
CA ASP A 64 3.71 0.52 -0.64
C ASP A 64 4.67 -0.62 -1.01
N HIS A 65 5.50 -1.09 -0.07
CA HIS A 65 6.50 -2.14 -0.33
C HIS A 65 6.06 -3.52 0.14
N VAL A 66 4.83 -3.65 0.65
CA VAL A 66 4.17 -4.93 0.92
C VAL A 66 2.78 -4.85 0.31
N SER A 67 2.41 -5.87 -0.46
CA SER A 67 1.05 -6.04 -0.99
C SER A 67 0.41 -7.27 -0.36
N GLU A 68 -0.92 -7.27 -0.21
CA GLU A 68 -1.68 -8.34 0.46
C GLU A 68 -1.39 -9.73 -0.14
N GLU A 69 -1.25 -9.83 -1.47
CA GLU A 69 -0.94 -11.08 -2.19
C GLU A 69 0.37 -11.78 -1.75
N TYR A 70 1.33 -11.04 -1.19
CA TYR A 70 2.60 -11.57 -0.72
C TYR A 70 2.54 -12.03 0.73
N VAL A 71 1.52 -11.62 1.48
CA VAL A 71 1.38 -11.89 2.90
C VAL A 71 0.65 -13.22 3.08
N LYS A 72 1.41 -14.31 2.99
CA LYS A 72 0.91 -15.68 3.09
C LYS A 72 1.80 -16.56 3.95
N ALA A 73 1.20 -17.54 4.62
CA ALA A 73 1.95 -18.59 5.30
C ALA A 73 2.62 -19.53 4.27
N PRO A 74 3.76 -20.17 4.61
CA PRO A 74 4.52 -20.06 5.86
C PRO A 74 5.53 -18.90 5.86
N GLU A 75 5.51 -18.06 4.83
CA GLU A 75 6.49 -16.98 4.67
C GLU A 75 6.26 -15.86 5.70
N TRP A 76 5.00 -15.51 5.92
CA TRP A 76 4.57 -14.45 6.83
C TRP A 76 3.81 -15.00 8.02
N GLY A 77 3.83 -14.25 9.11
CA GLY A 77 2.89 -14.38 10.21
C GLY A 77 2.18 -13.05 10.46
N TRP A 78 1.12 -13.06 11.26
CA TRP A 78 0.38 -11.85 11.61
C TRP A 78 -0.27 -11.93 13.00
N ILE A 79 -0.67 -10.77 13.51
CA ILE A 79 -1.38 -10.58 14.78
C ILE A 79 -2.67 -9.80 14.45
N PRO A 80 -3.82 -10.48 14.29
CA PRO A 80 -5.04 -9.86 13.74
C PRO A 80 -5.79 -8.94 14.73
N ASN A 81 -5.55 -9.10 16.04
CA ASN A 81 -6.18 -8.28 17.09
C ASN A 81 -5.11 -7.88 18.12
N PRO A 82 -4.15 -7.02 17.76
CA PRO A 82 -3.09 -6.64 18.69
C PRO A 82 -3.64 -5.80 19.85
N SER A 83 -3.03 -5.94 21.03
CA SER A 83 -3.38 -5.06 22.15
C SER A 83 -3.17 -3.58 21.79
N PRO A 84 -3.98 -2.65 22.32
CA PRO A 84 -3.80 -1.23 22.06
C PRO A 84 -2.37 -0.76 22.36
N GLY A 85 -1.78 -0.05 21.40
CA GLY A 85 -0.40 0.44 21.51
C GLY A 85 0.70 -0.63 21.31
N LEU A 86 0.36 -1.88 20.98
CA LEU A 86 1.35 -2.92 20.67
C LEU A 86 2.29 -2.47 19.55
N TRP A 87 1.73 -1.93 18.45
CA TRP A 87 2.52 -1.32 17.36
C TRP A 87 3.53 -0.30 17.90
N GLY A 88 3.09 0.62 18.75
CA GLY A 88 3.95 1.66 19.35
C GLY A 88 5.10 1.11 20.22
N ARG A 89 4.98 -0.13 20.71
CA ARG A 89 5.99 -0.78 21.56
C ARG A 89 6.96 -1.67 20.79
N VAL A 90 6.61 -2.12 19.58
CA VAL A 90 7.46 -3.03 18.79
C VAL A 90 8.85 -2.43 18.63
N GLY A 91 9.85 -3.17 19.08
CA GLY A 91 11.25 -2.76 19.03
C GLY A 91 12.17 -3.86 19.56
N ARG A 92 13.48 -3.65 19.50
CA ARG A 92 14.46 -4.66 19.92
C ARG A 92 14.28 -5.11 21.37
N SER A 93 13.85 -4.21 22.24
CA SER A 93 13.56 -4.50 23.66
C SER A 93 12.20 -5.17 23.87
N HIS A 94 11.28 -5.05 22.92
CA HIS A 94 9.92 -5.61 22.99
C HIS A 94 9.55 -6.23 21.64
N PRO A 95 10.17 -7.37 21.28
CA PRO A 95 9.82 -8.08 20.05
C PRO A 95 8.40 -8.65 20.16
N VAL A 96 7.74 -8.82 19.02
CA VAL A 96 6.40 -9.41 18.94
C VAL A 96 6.42 -10.66 18.08
N THR A 97 5.71 -11.69 18.53
CA THR A 97 5.60 -12.97 17.83
C THR A 97 4.25 -13.04 17.14
N ALA A 98 4.23 -13.53 15.90
CA ALA A 98 3.00 -13.77 15.16
C ALA A 98 2.13 -14.81 15.87
N THR A 99 0.82 -14.57 15.92
CA THR A 99 -0.15 -15.52 16.51
C THR A 99 -0.85 -16.36 15.45
N GLU A 100 -0.82 -15.93 14.19
CA GLU A 100 -1.40 -16.63 13.04
C GLU A 100 -0.44 -16.63 11.83
N GLY A 101 -0.78 -17.42 10.81
CA GLY A 101 0.09 -17.68 9.67
C GLY A 101 1.28 -18.53 10.08
N ASN A 102 2.50 -17.99 9.98
CA ASN A 102 3.68 -18.59 10.58
C ASN A 102 3.96 -18.02 11.98
N THR A 103 3.57 -18.79 13.00
CA THR A 103 3.73 -18.44 14.43
C THR A 103 5.17 -18.47 14.93
N GLN A 104 6.14 -18.91 14.11
CA GLN A 104 7.57 -18.82 14.42
C GLN A 104 8.17 -17.45 14.03
N ARG A 105 7.39 -16.58 13.37
CA ARG A 105 7.85 -15.25 12.97
C ARG A 105 7.86 -14.29 14.15
N VAL A 106 8.96 -13.55 14.27
CA VAL A 106 9.16 -12.54 15.30
C VAL A 106 9.60 -11.25 14.64
N ALA A 107 8.94 -10.14 14.97
CA ALA A 107 9.38 -8.80 14.58
C ALA A 107 10.02 -8.08 15.77
N ASP A 108 11.23 -7.56 15.56
CA ASP A 108 11.97 -6.74 16.54
C ASP A 108 12.07 -5.26 16.09
N ARG A 109 11.55 -4.94 14.91
CA ARG A 109 11.60 -3.60 14.33
C ARG A 109 10.29 -3.27 13.64
N ARG A 110 9.93 -1.99 13.69
CA ARG A 110 8.87 -1.45 12.83
C ARG A 110 9.44 -1.12 11.47
N CYS A 111 8.63 -1.30 10.44
CA CYS A 111 8.95 -0.72 9.16
C CYS A 111 8.94 0.82 9.26
N SER A 112 10.04 1.45 8.82
CA SER A 112 10.20 2.91 8.81
C SER A 112 9.16 3.63 7.94
N SER A 113 8.74 3.05 6.82
CA SER A 113 7.70 3.65 5.97
C SER A 113 6.32 3.61 6.63
N CYS A 114 5.98 2.50 7.29
CA CYS A 114 4.76 2.41 8.09
C CYS A 114 4.79 3.42 9.24
N GLU A 115 5.92 3.51 9.96
CA GLU A 115 6.11 4.43 11.07
C GLU A 115 5.95 5.89 10.62
N ALA A 116 6.58 6.27 9.51
CA ALA A 116 6.48 7.62 8.95
C ALA A 116 5.05 7.98 8.56
N ARG A 117 4.31 7.06 7.92
CA ARG A 117 2.91 7.31 7.51
C ARG A 117 1.94 7.38 8.68
N LEU A 118 2.16 6.60 9.73
CA LEU A 118 1.29 6.57 10.92
C LEU A 118 1.56 7.71 11.90
N SER A 119 2.72 8.39 11.79
CA SER A 119 3.09 9.52 12.65
C SER A 119 2.56 10.87 12.15
N VAL A 120 1.95 10.92 10.96
CA VAL A 120 1.42 12.15 10.32
C VAL A 120 -0.08 12.31 10.59
N THR A 121 -0.67 11.47 11.45
CA THR A 121 -2.08 11.50 11.87
C THR A 121 -2.19 11.99 13.30
#